data_AF-A0A9P5H761-F1
#
_entry.id   AF-A0A9P5H761-F1
#
_cell.length_a   1.000
_cell.length_b   1.000
_cell.length_c   1.000
_cell.angle_alpha   90.00
_cell.angle_beta   90.00
_cell.angle_gamma   90.00
#
_symmetry.space_group_name_H-M   'P 1'
#
loop_
_entity.id
_entity.type
_entity.pdbx_description
1 polymer ?
#
loop_
_entity_poly.entity_id
_entity_poly.type
_entity_poly.pdbx_seq_one_letter_code
_entity_poly.pdbx_strand_id
1 'polypeptide(L)'
;MAIDVRPKCDAEGHCVLEMEETVDMVLDVNRSKRPRDNPIPRPPPGQDLLCDTTKSYHSKDTCFPADHLDGQDWTLSQIFGRPMKGTCPLTNPDVPPVCVQVPGTRDVFSSQGAHEIKDQDGSSRCYRIDADAEFNLVLTKPEHDDSQLLVEPETPLLYAERSFTGHGQQHGGVQAILSNPSDTDVEFVYMESLPWFMRIYLHSLTARISSSTSADNSTDLIKEIYYRPALDRTRGTQLELLMRIPPHCTVFLTYDFEQAILRYTEYPPDANRGFDVAAAVVRTLEPKEMNLRTTSLLLYLPTPDFSMPYNVIIFTSTAIALAFGGLYNMLVRRFVGANEGSASGLKGKIAALIGKLKGKKA
;
A
#
# COMPACT_ATOMS: atom_id res chain seq x y z
N MET A 1 2.22 -5.28 7.48
CA MET A 1 1.61 -6.50 8.05
C MET A 1 1.92 -7.64 7.11
N ALA A 2 2.59 -8.66 7.63
CA ALA A 2 2.84 -9.90 6.94
C ALA A 2 2.44 -11.06 7.86
N ILE A 3 1.99 -12.16 7.26
CA ILE A 3 1.68 -13.39 7.98
C ILE A 3 2.56 -14.48 7.38
N ASP A 4 3.48 -14.98 8.19
CA ASP A 4 4.35 -16.09 7.88
C ASP A 4 3.73 -17.38 8.40
N VAL A 5 3.53 -18.35 7.51
CA VAL A 5 2.99 -19.68 7.86
C VAL A 5 4.05 -20.72 7.58
N ARG A 6 4.56 -21.36 8.63
CA ARG A 6 5.60 -22.39 8.52
C ARG A 6 5.16 -23.72 9.14
N PRO A 7 5.39 -24.86 8.46
CA PRO A 7 5.21 -26.16 9.07
C PRO A 7 6.36 -26.41 10.06
N LYS A 8 6.03 -26.62 11.33
CA LYS A 8 6.91 -27.19 12.35
C LYS A 8 6.61 -28.67 12.48
N CYS A 9 7.50 -29.49 11.95
CA CYS A 9 7.42 -30.95 12.09
C CYS A 9 8.34 -31.41 13.22
N ASP A 10 7.84 -32.29 14.08
CA ASP A 10 8.67 -33.00 15.04
C ASP A 10 9.45 -34.15 14.37
N ALA A 11 10.37 -34.78 15.12
CA ALA A 11 11.15 -35.91 14.64
C ALA A 11 10.30 -37.18 14.39
N GLU A 12 9.08 -37.22 14.90
CA GLU A 12 8.13 -38.34 14.76
C GLU A 12 7.24 -38.18 13.52
N GLY A 13 7.34 -37.04 12.81
CA GLY A 13 6.63 -36.76 11.56
C GLY A 13 5.28 -36.04 11.74
N HIS A 14 4.93 -35.63 12.96
CA HIS A 14 3.78 -34.77 13.20
C HIS A 14 4.12 -33.31 12.90
N CYS A 15 3.45 -32.75 11.91
CA CYS A 15 3.61 -31.36 11.49
C CYS A 15 2.46 -30.50 11.99
N VAL A 16 2.80 -29.43 12.71
CA VAL A 16 1.85 -28.36 13.11
C VAL A 16 2.20 -27.10 12.31
N LEU A 17 1.19 -26.35 11.89
CA LEU A 17 1.40 -25.05 11.25
C LEU A 17 1.57 -23.99 12.33
N GLU A 18 2.71 -23.31 12.30
CA GLU A 18 2.95 -22.10 13.07
C GLU A 18 2.65 -20.88 12.19
N MET A 19 1.94 -19.91 12.77
CA MET A 19 1.62 -18.64 12.12
C MET A 19 2.26 -17.51 12.92
N GLU A 20 3.01 -16.65 12.25
CA GLU A 20 3.66 -15.48 12.82
C GLU A 20 3.17 -14.24 12.07
N GLU A 21 2.55 -13.30 12.77
CA GLU A 21 2.12 -12.02 12.20
C GLU A 21 3.10 -10.92 12.60
N THR A 22 3.69 -10.27 11.61
CA THR A 22 4.63 -9.16 11.80
C THR A 22 4.05 -7.87 11.24
N VAL A 23 4.10 -6.79 12.04
CA VAL A 23 3.60 -5.47 11.65
C VAL A 23 4.72 -4.45 11.84
N ASP A 24 5.48 -4.25 10.78
CA ASP A 24 6.45 -3.17 10.71
C ASP A 24 5.77 -1.88 10.27
N MET A 25 6.08 -0.77 10.94
CA MET A 25 5.56 0.54 10.60
C MET A 25 6.58 1.64 10.79
N VAL A 26 6.61 2.57 9.84
CA VAL A 26 7.33 3.83 9.96
C VAL A 26 6.30 4.91 10.24
N LEU A 27 6.47 5.60 11.36
CA LEU A 27 5.53 6.61 11.83
C LEU A 27 6.20 7.98 11.88
N ASP A 28 5.50 9.00 11.37
CA ASP A 28 5.81 10.39 11.68
C ASP A 28 5.21 10.70 13.07
N VAL A 29 6.09 10.83 14.07
CA VAL A 29 5.72 11.06 15.47
C VAL A 29 4.95 12.38 15.63
N ASN A 30 5.38 13.46 14.98
CA ASN A 30 4.74 14.78 15.07
C ASN A 30 3.34 14.76 14.47
N ARG A 31 3.16 14.06 13.34
CA ARG A 31 1.84 13.86 12.75
C ARG A 31 0.94 12.98 13.63
N SER A 32 1.52 11.94 14.25
CA SER A 32 0.77 10.99 15.09
C SER A 32 0.30 11.61 16.41
N LYS A 33 1.05 12.57 16.98
CA LYS A 33 0.68 13.32 18.19
C LYS A 33 -0.47 14.33 17.99
N ARG A 34 -0.96 14.53 16.77
CA ARG A 34 -1.97 15.58 16.50
C ARG A 34 -3.27 15.29 17.26
N PRO A 35 -3.90 16.33 17.86
CA PRO A 35 -5.16 16.17 18.57
C PRO A 35 -6.25 15.62 17.64
N ARG A 36 -7.01 14.63 18.12
CA ARG A 36 -8.16 14.07 17.39
C ARG A 36 -9.26 15.10 17.15
N ASP A 37 -9.34 16.10 18.03
CA ASP A 37 -10.38 17.14 18.00
C ASP A 37 -10.15 18.21 16.92
N ASN A 38 -9.03 18.17 16.20
CA ASN A 38 -8.75 19.06 15.07
C ASN A 38 -8.46 18.27 13.78
N PRO A 39 -9.51 17.84 13.04
CA PRO A 39 -9.36 17.01 11.85
C PRO A 39 -8.70 17.74 10.68
N ILE A 40 -8.68 19.08 10.68
CA ILE A 40 -8.07 19.89 9.63
C ILE A 40 -6.67 20.34 10.09
N PRO A 41 -5.59 19.87 9.44
CA PRO A 41 -4.24 20.32 9.76
C PRO A 41 -4.13 21.83 9.55
N ARG A 42 -4.00 22.57 10.64
CA ARG A 42 -3.61 23.98 10.59
C ARG A 42 -2.14 24.08 10.95
N PRO A 43 -1.38 24.95 10.27
CA PRO A 43 -0.02 25.21 10.68
C PRO A 43 -0.03 25.70 12.14
N PRO A 44 0.91 25.25 12.98
CA PRO A 44 1.04 25.77 14.32
C PRO A 44 1.42 27.26 14.26
N PRO A 45 1.17 28.03 15.33
CA PRO A 45 1.66 29.40 15.45
C PRO A 45 3.16 29.48 15.19
N GLY A 46 3.66 30.61 14.64
CA GLY A 46 5.06 30.75 14.25
C GLY A 46 6.07 30.51 15.38
N GLN A 47 5.68 30.77 16.63
CA GLN A 47 6.47 30.53 17.84
C GLN A 47 6.66 29.04 18.18
N ASP A 48 5.77 28.17 17.71
CA ASP A 48 5.78 26.73 17.98
C ASP A 48 6.43 25.95 16.81
N LEU A 49 6.95 26.66 15.80
CA LEU A 49 7.70 26.07 14.70
C LEU A 49 9.08 25.63 15.19
N LEU A 50 9.44 24.37 14.92
CA LEU A 50 10.77 23.83 15.17
C LEU A 50 11.70 24.28 14.06
N CYS A 51 12.50 25.30 14.33
CA CYS A 51 13.41 25.91 13.37
C CYS A 51 14.87 25.58 13.71
N ASP A 52 15.68 25.30 12.68
CA ASP A 52 17.12 25.21 12.81
C ASP A 52 17.71 26.60 13.06
N THR A 53 18.12 26.85 14.31
CA THR A 53 18.72 28.12 14.73
C THR A 53 20.17 28.26 14.30
N THR A 54 20.81 27.20 13.79
CA THR A 54 22.21 27.24 13.34
C THR A 54 22.36 27.90 11.97
N LYS A 55 21.27 28.04 11.21
CA LYS A 55 21.29 28.68 9.89
C LYS A 55 21.53 30.18 10.01
N SER A 56 22.43 30.71 9.18
CA SER A 56 22.81 32.14 9.14
C SER A 56 21.65 33.09 8.81
N TYR A 57 20.58 32.57 8.19
CA TYR A 57 19.38 33.31 7.80
C TYR A 57 18.19 33.02 8.73
N HIS A 58 18.39 32.36 9.88
CA HIS A 58 17.34 32.21 10.87
C HIS A 58 16.92 33.59 11.41
N SER A 59 15.63 33.89 11.33
CA SER A 59 15.06 35.12 11.86
C SER A 59 13.64 34.87 12.36
N LYS A 60 13.01 35.89 12.96
CA LYS A 60 11.61 35.80 13.43
C LYS A 60 10.62 35.46 12.31
N ASP A 61 10.92 35.87 11.08
CA ASP A 61 10.07 35.66 9.90
C ASP A 61 10.57 34.53 9.00
N THR A 62 11.75 33.97 9.26
CA THR A 62 12.38 32.92 8.46
C THR A 62 12.78 31.72 9.32
N CYS A 63 12.02 30.65 9.15
CA CYS A 63 12.22 29.37 9.81
C CYS A 63 12.64 28.32 8.78
N PHE A 64 13.89 27.86 8.85
CA PHE A 64 14.27 26.61 8.20
C PHE A 64 13.86 25.46 9.12
N PRO A 65 13.12 24.44 8.64
CA PRO A 65 12.72 23.32 9.49
C PRO A 65 13.94 22.67 10.15
N ALA A 66 13.90 22.49 11.47
CA ALA A 66 14.89 21.69 12.19
C ALA A 66 14.80 20.22 11.75
N ASP A 67 15.90 19.47 11.91
CA ASP A 67 15.88 18.04 11.66
C ASP A 67 14.85 17.38 12.59
N HIS A 68 14.05 16.47 12.05
CA HIS A 68 12.98 15.82 12.78
C HIS A 68 13.50 14.88 13.87
N LEU A 69 14.79 14.53 13.85
CA LEU A 69 15.41 13.61 14.80
C LEU A 69 15.79 14.26 16.13
N ASP A 70 15.92 15.59 16.19
CA ASP A 70 16.35 16.29 17.39
C ASP A 70 15.20 16.47 18.39
N GLY A 71 15.38 15.94 19.60
CA GLY A 71 14.52 16.24 20.74
C GLY A 71 13.08 15.69 20.69
N GLN A 72 12.81 14.62 19.91
CA GLN A 72 11.47 14.03 19.83
C GLN A 72 10.98 13.45 21.17
N ASP A 73 10.00 14.06 21.81
CA ASP A 73 9.24 13.47 22.90
C ASP A 73 7.98 12.77 22.38
N TRP A 74 7.61 11.65 22.99
CA TRP A 74 6.34 11.00 22.67
C TRP A 74 5.87 10.11 23.82
N THR A 75 4.57 9.87 23.83
CA THR A 75 3.97 8.83 24.67
C THR A 75 3.28 7.79 23.81
N LEU A 76 3.33 6.53 24.23
CA LEU A 76 2.69 5.44 23.51
C LEU A 76 1.19 5.72 23.29
N SER A 77 0.54 6.26 24.33
CA SER A 77 -0.87 6.66 24.27
C SER A 77 -1.16 7.81 23.31
N GLN A 78 -0.22 8.73 23.07
CA GLN A 78 -0.42 9.81 22.09
C GLN A 78 -0.27 9.31 20.66
N ILE A 79 0.68 8.40 20.41
CA ILE A 79 0.93 7.84 19.07
C ILE A 79 -0.24 6.95 18.63
N PHE A 80 -0.66 6.01 19.50
CA PHE A 80 -1.72 5.05 19.18
C PHE A 80 -3.12 5.51 19.63
N GLY A 81 -3.17 6.60 20.39
CA GLY A 81 -4.40 7.24 20.89
C GLY A 81 -5.14 6.45 21.98
N ARG A 82 -4.49 5.48 22.62
CA ARG A 82 -4.91 4.78 23.84
C ARG A 82 -3.71 4.11 24.52
N PRO A 83 -3.70 3.94 25.86
CA PRO A 83 -2.70 3.12 26.52
C PRO A 83 -2.85 1.64 26.13
N MET A 84 -1.77 0.88 26.31
CA MET A 84 -1.77 -0.57 26.16
C MET A 84 -2.52 -1.19 27.36
N LYS A 85 -3.31 -2.22 27.11
CA LYS A 85 -4.08 -2.94 28.13
C LYS A 85 -3.51 -4.33 28.30
N GLY A 86 -2.69 -4.51 29.34
CA GLY A 86 -2.19 -5.83 29.72
C GLY A 86 -1.33 -6.52 28.68
N THR A 87 -1.10 -7.80 28.93
CA THR A 87 -0.39 -8.72 28.03
C THR A 87 -1.34 -9.78 27.49
N CYS A 88 -1.06 -10.29 26.29
CA CYS A 88 -1.88 -11.34 25.70
C CYS A 88 -1.65 -12.67 26.44
N PRO A 89 -2.68 -13.37 26.93
CA PRO A 89 -2.50 -14.62 27.67
C PRO A 89 -1.92 -15.76 26.81
N LEU A 90 -1.87 -15.60 25.48
CA LEU A 90 -1.28 -16.55 24.54
C LEU A 90 0.21 -16.29 24.26
N THR A 91 0.77 -15.19 24.76
CA THR A 91 2.20 -14.87 24.55
C THR A 91 3.10 -15.64 25.51
N ASN A 92 4.32 -15.92 25.07
CA ASN A 92 5.33 -16.55 25.92
C ASN A 92 5.70 -15.60 27.09
N PRO A 93 5.54 -16.03 28.36
CA PRO A 93 5.85 -15.19 29.53
C PRO A 93 7.32 -14.79 29.64
N ASP A 94 8.23 -15.52 28.99
CA ASP A 94 9.67 -15.22 29.00
C ASP A 94 10.03 -14.04 28.10
N VAL A 95 9.19 -13.76 27.09
CA VAL A 95 9.44 -12.69 26.11
C VAL A 95 8.79 -11.40 26.63
N PRO A 96 9.58 -10.34 26.87
CA PRO A 96 9.02 -9.07 27.31
C PRO A 96 8.13 -8.45 26.20
N PRO A 97 6.91 -8.00 26.53
CA PRO A 97 5.94 -7.53 25.54
C PRO A 97 6.31 -6.19 24.88
N VAL A 98 7.11 -5.36 25.56
CA VAL A 98 7.50 -4.03 25.08
C VAL A 98 8.99 -3.85 25.25
N CYS A 99 9.68 -3.57 24.16
CA CYS A 99 11.09 -3.21 24.14
C CYS A 99 11.27 -1.92 23.34
N VAL A 100 12.21 -1.08 23.79
CA VAL A 100 12.54 0.20 23.17
C VAL A 100 14.06 0.31 23.07
N GLN A 101 14.54 0.68 21.88
CA GLN A 101 15.95 0.95 21.60
C GLN A 101 16.22 2.44 21.80
N VAL A 102 16.78 2.79 22.96
CA VAL A 102 17.05 4.16 23.39
C VAL A 102 18.33 4.14 24.24
N PRO A 103 19.24 5.13 24.11
CA PRO A 103 20.47 5.16 24.89
C PRO A 103 20.20 5.20 26.39
N GLY A 104 21.10 4.60 27.19
CA GLY A 104 21.05 4.60 28.66
C GLY A 104 20.98 5.99 29.30
N THR A 105 21.47 7.03 28.62
CA THR A 105 21.46 8.43 29.06
C THR A 105 20.10 9.10 28.98
N ARG A 106 19.18 8.56 28.19
CA ARG A 106 17.88 9.19 27.93
C ARG A 106 16.81 8.70 28.90
N ASP A 107 16.05 9.63 29.47
CA ASP A 107 15.00 9.28 30.42
C ASP A 107 13.77 8.69 29.72
N VAL A 108 13.27 7.59 30.28
CA VAL A 108 12.07 6.90 29.84
C VAL A 108 11.25 6.55 31.08
N PHE A 109 9.99 7.00 31.12
CA PHE A 109 9.07 6.70 32.22
C PHE A 109 8.04 5.67 31.78
N SER A 110 7.79 4.68 32.64
CA SER A 110 6.77 3.65 32.47
C SER A 110 5.65 3.81 33.50
N SER A 111 4.52 3.14 33.25
CA SER A 111 3.39 3.11 34.19
C SER A 111 3.72 2.32 35.46
N GLN A 112 3.04 2.65 36.56
CA GLN A 112 3.24 1.97 37.85
C GLN A 112 2.97 0.46 37.71
N GLY A 113 3.84 -0.36 38.30
CA GLY A 113 3.76 -1.83 38.22
C GLY A 113 4.55 -2.46 37.07
N ALA A 114 5.09 -1.66 36.13
CA ALA A 114 5.98 -2.20 35.09
C ALA A 114 7.39 -2.45 35.64
N HIS A 115 7.94 -3.62 35.35
CA HIS A 115 9.31 -3.99 35.71
C HIS A 115 10.25 -3.77 34.52
N GLU A 116 11.21 -2.86 34.66
CA GLU A 116 12.22 -2.56 33.65
C GLU A 116 13.36 -3.58 33.66
N ILE A 117 13.76 -4.03 32.47
CA ILE A 117 14.89 -4.91 32.20
C ILE A 117 15.82 -4.14 31.26
N LYS A 118 16.99 -3.76 31.78
CA LYS A 118 18.01 -3.06 30.99
C LYS A 118 18.95 -4.07 30.35
N ASP A 119 19.27 -3.83 29.09
CA ASP A 119 20.25 -4.63 28.36
C ASP A 119 21.68 -4.30 28.76
N GLN A 120 22.60 -5.24 28.59
CA GLN A 120 24.00 -5.09 28.99
C GLN A 120 24.73 -4.01 28.16
N ASP A 121 24.34 -3.88 26.89
CA ASP A 121 24.91 -2.91 25.96
C ASP A 121 24.37 -1.48 26.19
N GLY A 122 23.38 -1.31 27.08
CA GLY A 122 22.83 0.00 27.43
C GLY A 122 22.07 0.71 26.30
N SER A 123 21.80 0.02 25.19
CA SER A 123 21.12 0.53 23.99
C SER A 123 19.64 0.15 23.92
N SER A 124 19.20 -0.81 24.75
CA SER A 124 17.83 -1.29 24.77
C SER A 124 17.28 -1.48 26.18
N ARG A 125 15.96 -1.28 26.31
CA ARG A 125 15.21 -1.42 27.56
C ARG A 125 13.91 -2.14 27.27
N CYS A 126 13.61 -3.19 28.02
CA CYS A 126 12.39 -3.96 27.91
C CYS A 126 11.56 -3.89 29.19
N TYR A 127 10.25 -4.03 29.09
CA TYR A 127 9.33 -3.90 30.21
C TYR A 127 8.46 -5.15 30.34
N ARG A 128 8.42 -5.73 31.55
CA ARG A 128 7.40 -6.71 31.93
C ARG A 128 6.19 -5.99 32.53
N ILE A 129 5.00 -6.42 32.11
CA ILE A 129 3.72 -5.78 32.41
C ILE A 129 2.78 -6.86 32.95
N ASP A 130 2.03 -6.54 34.00
CA ASP A 130 0.99 -7.42 34.53
C ASP A 130 -0.20 -7.54 33.56
N ALA A 131 -0.86 -8.71 33.56
CA ALA A 131 -1.88 -9.06 32.56
C ALA A 131 -3.09 -8.11 32.53
N ASP A 132 -3.43 -7.45 33.63
CA ASP A 132 -4.59 -6.55 33.74
C ASP A 132 -4.21 -5.07 33.92
N ALA A 133 -2.91 -4.73 33.87
CA ALA A 133 -2.46 -3.37 34.09
C ALA A 133 -2.57 -2.51 32.82
N GLU A 134 -2.92 -1.23 32.99
CA GLU A 134 -2.75 -0.24 31.92
C GLU A 134 -1.28 0.17 31.84
N PHE A 135 -0.71 0.05 30.63
CA PHE A 135 0.67 0.40 30.37
C PHE A 135 0.78 1.54 29.37
N ASN A 136 1.58 2.51 29.75
CA ASN A 136 1.98 3.65 28.94
C ASN A 136 3.47 3.90 29.12
N LEU A 137 4.12 4.28 28.03
CA LEU A 137 5.53 4.60 27.98
C LEU A 137 5.70 6.05 27.54
N VAL A 138 6.55 6.79 28.22
CA VAL A 138 6.83 8.20 27.98
C VAL A 138 8.32 8.38 27.70
N LEU A 139 8.64 8.75 26.47
CA LEU A 139 9.97 9.19 26.09
C LEU A 139 10.06 10.71 26.25
N THR A 140 10.94 11.18 27.13
CA THR A 140 11.09 12.63 27.38
C THR A 140 11.98 13.30 26.34
N LYS A 141 11.90 14.63 26.32
CA LYS A 141 12.88 15.46 25.64
C LYS A 141 14.23 15.28 26.34
N PRO A 142 15.33 15.21 25.58
CA PRO A 142 16.65 15.18 26.17
C PRO A 142 16.93 16.49 26.91
N GLU A 143 17.54 16.38 28.10
CA GLU A 143 17.86 17.55 28.93
C GLU A 143 19.03 18.38 28.37
N HIS A 144 19.90 17.77 27.58
CA HIS A 144 21.06 18.40 26.96
C HIS A 144 21.11 18.10 25.46
N ASP A 145 21.74 19.01 24.71
CA ASP A 145 22.05 18.91 23.28
C ASP A 145 23.22 17.91 23.07
N ASP A 146 23.09 16.72 23.68
CA ASP A 146 24.09 15.67 23.58
C ASP A 146 24.05 15.07 22.19
N SER A 147 25.21 14.91 21.59
CA SER A 147 25.36 14.41 20.22
C SER A 147 25.16 12.88 20.10
N GLN A 148 24.77 12.21 21.19
CA GLN A 148 24.56 10.76 21.30
C GLN A 148 23.10 10.40 21.62
N LEU A 149 22.14 11.08 20.99
CA LEU A 149 20.71 10.88 21.24
C LEU A 149 20.09 9.71 20.49
N LEU A 150 20.79 9.16 19.51
CA LEU A 150 20.29 8.14 18.59
C LEU A 150 21.13 6.87 18.71
N VAL A 151 20.44 5.73 18.86
CA VAL A 151 21.06 4.41 18.72
C VAL A 151 21.20 4.14 17.23
N GLU A 152 22.42 3.90 16.75
CA GLU A 152 22.61 3.46 15.37
C GLU A 152 21.95 2.08 15.18
N PRO A 153 21.10 1.93 14.16
CA PRO A 153 20.46 0.65 13.91
C PRO A 153 21.50 -0.39 13.48
N GLU A 154 21.28 -1.64 13.89
CA GLU A 154 22.09 -2.77 13.44
C GLU A 154 22.06 -2.87 11.90
N THR A 155 23.21 -3.09 11.28
CA THR A 155 23.29 -3.30 9.84
C THR A 155 22.67 -4.66 9.48
N PRO A 156 21.61 -4.71 8.65
CA PRO A 156 21.01 -5.97 8.23
C PRO A 156 21.95 -6.74 7.30
N LEU A 157 21.74 -8.05 7.20
CA LEU A 157 22.51 -8.93 6.31
C LEU A 157 22.34 -8.58 4.83
N LEU A 158 21.19 -8.02 4.46
CA LEU A 158 20.85 -7.72 3.08
C LEU A 158 19.90 -6.52 3.02
N TYR A 159 20.20 -5.57 2.14
CA TYR A 159 19.26 -4.54 1.72
C TYR A 159 18.62 -4.94 0.40
N ALA A 160 17.30 -4.77 0.28
CA ALA A 160 16.55 -5.10 -0.91
C ALA A 160 15.62 -3.96 -1.30
N GLU A 161 15.82 -3.43 -2.50
CA GLU A 161 14.92 -2.47 -3.14
C GLU A 161 14.33 -3.09 -4.39
N ARG A 162 13.08 -2.75 -4.71
CA ARG A 162 12.38 -3.24 -5.90
C ARG A 162 11.63 -2.09 -6.55
N SER A 163 11.75 -1.97 -7.87
CA SER A 163 11.09 -0.91 -8.64
C SER A 163 10.73 -1.38 -10.04
N PHE A 164 9.79 -0.67 -10.68
CA PHE A 164 9.51 -0.86 -12.10
C PHE A 164 10.48 -0.05 -12.96
N THR A 165 10.84 -0.62 -14.10
CA THR A 165 11.64 0.01 -15.14
C THR A 165 10.88 0.00 -16.47
N GLY A 166 11.32 0.84 -17.40
CA GLY A 166 10.71 0.96 -18.73
C GLY A 166 9.61 2.00 -18.82
N HIS A 167 9.00 2.09 -20.00
CA HIS A 167 7.95 3.06 -20.34
C HIS A 167 6.89 2.40 -21.22
N GLY A 168 5.63 2.83 -21.04
CA GLY A 168 4.49 2.33 -21.81
C GLY A 168 3.46 1.55 -20.99
N GLN A 169 2.45 1.03 -21.67
CA GLN A 169 1.31 0.31 -21.08
C GLN A 169 1.19 -1.14 -21.60
N GLN A 170 2.23 -1.64 -22.27
CA GLN A 170 2.24 -3.00 -22.83
C GLN A 170 3.42 -3.81 -22.30
N HIS A 171 4.62 -3.21 -22.26
CA HIS A 171 5.82 -3.84 -21.75
C HIS A 171 6.39 -2.99 -20.61
N GLY A 172 7.01 -3.65 -19.65
CA GLY A 172 7.76 -3.03 -18.58
C GLY A 172 8.87 -3.96 -18.12
N GLY A 173 9.66 -3.50 -17.17
CA GLY A 173 10.65 -4.31 -16.49
C GLY A 173 10.53 -4.18 -14.99
N VAL A 174 11.11 -5.13 -14.28
CA VAL A 174 11.33 -5.06 -12.85
C VAL A 174 12.83 -5.01 -12.61
N GLN A 175 13.24 -4.16 -11.69
CA GLN A 175 14.60 -4.13 -11.16
C GLN A 175 14.54 -4.33 -9.66
N ALA A 176 15.24 -5.35 -9.17
CA ALA A 176 15.55 -5.52 -7.76
C ALA A 176 17.03 -5.22 -7.52
N ILE A 177 17.31 -4.35 -6.56
CA ILE A 177 18.65 -3.97 -6.13
C ILE A 177 18.89 -4.66 -4.79
N LEU A 178 19.85 -5.58 -4.76
CA LEU A 178 20.15 -6.43 -3.62
C LEU A 178 21.58 -6.14 -3.17
N SER A 179 21.75 -5.59 -1.98
CA SER A 179 23.05 -5.15 -1.47
C SER A 179 23.44 -5.91 -0.21
N ASN A 180 24.60 -6.55 -0.23
CA ASN A 180 25.19 -7.23 0.91
C ASN A 180 26.24 -6.31 1.56
N PRO A 181 25.94 -5.71 2.73
CA PRO A 181 26.88 -4.87 3.47
C PRO A 181 27.84 -5.68 4.36
N SER A 182 27.65 -6.99 4.47
CA SER A 182 28.42 -7.84 5.39
C SER A 182 29.76 -8.28 4.79
N ASP A 183 30.66 -8.77 5.67
CA ASP A 183 31.96 -9.33 5.30
C ASP A 183 31.90 -10.78 4.79
N THR A 184 30.71 -11.38 4.81
CA THR A 184 30.48 -12.77 4.41
C THR A 184 29.54 -12.87 3.23
N ASP A 185 29.61 -13.96 2.48
CA ASP A 185 28.61 -14.26 1.47
C ASP A 185 27.24 -14.44 2.12
N VAL A 186 26.21 -13.92 1.48
CA VAL A 186 24.83 -14.11 1.92
C VAL A 186 24.10 -14.96 0.88
N GLU A 187 23.62 -16.12 1.32
CA GLU A 187 22.79 -17.01 0.51
C GLU A 187 21.33 -16.83 0.91
N PHE A 188 20.44 -16.67 -0.07
CA PHE A 188 19.04 -16.40 0.17
C PHE A 188 18.15 -16.87 -0.97
N VAL A 189 16.86 -17.08 -0.65
CA VAL A 189 15.81 -17.34 -1.62
C VAL A 189 15.06 -16.03 -1.89
N TYR A 190 15.03 -15.61 -3.14
CA TYR A 190 14.24 -14.49 -3.64
C TYR A 190 12.97 -15.02 -4.30
N MET A 191 11.81 -14.74 -3.71
CA MET A 191 10.50 -15.18 -4.19
C MET A 191 9.63 -14.01 -4.65
N GLU A 192 9.10 -14.15 -5.86
CA GLU A 192 8.18 -13.23 -6.53
C GLU A 192 6.84 -13.93 -6.76
N SER A 193 5.75 -13.31 -6.29
CA SER A 193 4.37 -13.72 -6.59
C SER A 193 3.70 -12.64 -7.43
N LEU A 194 3.56 -12.91 -8.72
CA LEU A 194 3.09 -11.93 -9.70
C LEU A 194 1.68 -12.28 -10.19
N PRO A 195 0.81 -11.28 -10.41
CA PRO A 195 -0.53 -11.53 -10.92
C PRO A 195 -0.49 -12.11 -12.34
N TRP A 196 -1.54 -12.84 -12.73
CA TRP A 196 -1.59 -13.53 -14.03
C TRP A 196 -1.52 -12.58 -15.23
N PHE A 197 -1.93 -11.33 -15.05
CA PHE A 197 -1.89 -10.28 -16.07
C PHE A 197 -0.52 -9.59 -16.18
N MET A 198 0.46 -9.98 -15.37
CA MET A 198 1.86 -9.56 -15.46
C MET A 198 2.69 -10.77 -15.86
N ARG A 199 2.97 -10.91 -17.16
CA ARG A 199 3.63 -12.10 -17.70
C ARG A 199 5.10 -11.80 -17.89
N ILE A 200 5.95 -12.51 -17.16
CA ILE A 200 7.39 -12.29 -17.21
C ILE A 200 8.04 -13.05 -18.38
N TYR A 201 9.11 -12.48 -18.90
CA TYR A 201 9.98 -13.13 -19.88
C TYR A 201 11.21 -13.70 -19.18
N LEU A 202 11.18 -14.98 -18.83
CA LEU A 202 12.28 -15.61 -18.08
C LEU A 202 13.63 -15.50 -18.80
N HIS A 203 13.65 -15.46 -20.14
CA HIS A 203 14.87 -15.30 -20.93
C HIS A 203 15.54 -13.91 -20.78
N SER A 204 14.82 -12.91 -20.25
CA SER A 204 15.36 -11.58 -19.96
C SER A 204 15.93 -11.47 -18.54
N LEU A 205 15.79 -12.54 -17.73
CA LEU A 205 16.29 -12.57 -16.37
C LEU A 205 17.82 -12.43 -16.37
N THR A 206 18.30 -11.38 -15.73
CA THR A 206 19.72 -11.03 -15.69
C THR A 206 20.09 -10.60 -14.27
N ALA A 207 21.22 -11.10 -13.78
CA ALA A 207 21.82 -10.68 -12.51
C ALA A 207 23.21 -10.11 -12.78
N ARG A 208 23.44 -8.85 -12.38
CA ARG A 208 24.72 -8.15 -12.61
C ARG A 208 25.22 -7.48 -11.33
N ILE A 209 26.52 -7.55 -11.05
CA ILE A 209 27.14 -6.81 -9.94
C ILE A 209 27.42 -5.38 -10.41
N SER A 210 27.22 -4.39 -9.54
CA SER A 210 27.45 -2.97 -9.85
C SER A 210 28.86 -2.65 -10.35
N SER A 211 29.87 -3.35 -9.84
CA SER A 211 31.28 -3.11 -10.17
C SER A 211 31.74 -3.81 -11.45
N SER A 212 30.96 -4.76 -11.98
CA SER A 212 31.30 -5.50 -13.19
C SER A 212 30.49 -4.99 -14.38
N THR A 213 31.18 -4.49 -15.40
CA THR A 213 30.57 -4.16 -16.71
C THR A 213 30.25 -5.39 -17.57
N SER A 214 30.69 -6.58 -17.14
CA SER A 214 30.50 -7.85 -17.84
C SER A 214 29.20 -8.54 -17.39
N ALA A 215 28.33 -8.87 -18.33
CA ALA A 215 27.08 -9.60 -18.08
C ALA A 215 27.28 -11.10 -17.75
N ASP A 216 28.52 -11.59 -17.80
CA ASP A 216 28.87 -13.03 -17.69
C ASP A 216 28.85 -13.60 -16.25
N ASN A 217 28.58 -12.80 -15.22
CA ASN A 217 28.56 -13.27 -13.83
C ASN A 217 27.20 -13.81 -13.36
N SER A 218 26.20 -13.90 -14.25
CA SER A 218 24.82 -14.27 -13.87
C SER A 218 24.70 -15.71 -13.34
N THR A 219 25.46 -16.66 -13.89
CA THR A 219 25.45 -18.08 -13.47
C THR A 219 26.05 -18.30 -12.08
N ASP A 220 26.97 -17.43 -11.66
CA ASP A 220 27.59 -17.56 -10.34
C ASP A 220 26.70 -16.99 -9.24
N LEU A 221 25.87 -16.00 -9.57
CA LEU A 221 24.95 -15.33 -8.62
C LEU A 221 23.64 -16.10 -8.43
N ILE A 222 23.05 -16.61 -9.51
CA ILE A 222 21.80 -17.39 -9.49
C ILE A 222 22.16 -18.88 -9.52
N LYS A 223 21.93 -19.58 -8.41
CA LYS A 223 22.23 -21.01 -8.27
C LYS A 223 21.12 -21.88 -8.83
N GLU A 224 19.88 -21.56 -8.49
CA GLU A 224 18.70 -22.32 -8.91
C GLU A 224 17.54 -21.40 -9.25
N ILE A 225 16.70 -21.85 -10.19
CA ILE A 225 15.51 -21.14 -10.63
C ILE A 225 14.34 -22.13 -10.56
N TYR A 226 13.34 -21.81 -9.74
CA TYR A 226 12.05 -22.47 -9.77
C TYR A 226 11.02 -21.51 -10.34
N TYR A 227 10.41 -21.89 -11.47
CA TYR A 227 9.46 -21.06 -12.19
C TYR A 227 8.16 -21.82 -12.41
N ARG A 228 7.06 -21.22 -11.94
CA ARG A 228 5.70 -21.67 -12.21
C ARG A 228 4.97 -20.61 -13.02
N PRO A 229 4.63 -20.87 -14.29
CA PRO A 229 4.03 -19.86 -15.16
C PRO A 229 2.61 -19.48 -14.73
N ALA A 230 2.20 -18.25 -15.03
CA ALA A 230 0.81 -17.82 -14.92
C ALA A 230 -0.12 -18.62 -15.84
N LEU A 231 -1.37 -18.73 -15.40
CA LEU A 231 -2.49 -19.21 -16.19
C LEU A 231 -3.56 -18.11 -16.18
N ASP A 232 -3.95 -17.67 -17.37
CA ASP A 232 -4.89 -16.55 -17.53
C ASP A 232 -6.14 -16.73 -16.64
N ARG A 233 -6.44 -15.70 -15.85
CA ARG A 233 -7.63 -15.61 -14.97
C ARG A 233 -7.78 -16.72 -13.93
N THR A 234 -6.74 -17.54 -13.70
CA THR A 234 -6.81 -18.69 -12.79
C THR A 234 -5.67 -18.68 -11.77
N ARG A 235 -4.44 -18.39 -12.20
CA ARG A 235 -3.27 -18.41 -11.30
C ARG A 235 -2.20 -17.43 -11.77
N GLY A 236 -1.57 -16.73 -10.82
CA GLY A 236 -0.38 -15.91 -11.05
C GLY A 236 0.90 -16.70 -11.34
N THR A 237 1.97 -15.96 -11.60
CA THR A 237 3.33 -16.50 -11.75
C THR A 237 3.98 -16.58 -10.37
N GLN A 238 4.73 -17.66 -10.13
CA GLN A 238 5.62 -17.80 -8.98
C GLN A 238 7.03 -17.99 -9.52
N LEU A 239 7.94 -17.10 -9.13
CA LEU A 239 9.36 -17.15 -9.48
C LEU A 239 10.16 -17.20 -8.19
N GLU A 240 10.99 -18.23 -8.05
CA GLU A 240 11.89 -18.42 -6.92
C GLU A 240 13.30 -18.56 -7.44
N LEU A 241 14.22 -17.79 -6.86
CA LEU A 241 15.62 -17.79 -7.21
C LEU A 241 16.45 -18.08 -5.97
N LEU A 242 17.27 -19.13 -6.00
CA LEU A 242 18.33 -19.31 -5.01
C LEU A 242 19.52 -18.46 -5.45
N MET A 243 19.88 -17.48 -4.62
CA MET A 243 20.91 -16.50 -4.94
C MET A 243 22.00 -16.46 -3.87
N ARG A 244 23.23 -16.18 -4.32
CA ARG A 244 24.37 -15.94 -3.44
C ARG A 244 25.08 -14.65 -3.83
N ILE A 245 25.15 -13.70 -2.89
CA ILE A 245 25.78 -12.40 -3.11
C ILE A 245 27.09 -12.32 -2.29
N PRO A 246 28.25 -12.01 -2.93
CA PRO A 246 29.51 -11.81 -2.24
C PRO A 246 29.52 -10.62 -1.26
N PRO A 247 30.55 -10.49 -0.41
CA PRO A 247 30.66 -9.41 0.57
C PRO A 247 30.78 -8.05 -0.12
N HIS A 248 30.23 -7.01 0.49
CA HIS A 248 30.32 -5.62 0.02
C HIS A 248 29.89 -5.40 -1.44
N CYS A 249 29.00 -6.26 -1.95
CA CYS A 249 28.54 -6.23 -3.32
C CYS A 249 27.07 -5.83 -3.43
N THR A 250 26.75 -5.09 -4.49
CA THR A 250 25.37 -4.78 -4.89
C THR A 250 25.07 -5.44 -6.23
N VAL A 251 24.01 -6.23 -6.26
CA VAL A 251 23.51 -6.97 -7.42
C VAL A 251 22.22 -6.35 -7.90
N PHE A 252 22.14 -6.12 -9.21
CA PHE A 252 20.91 -5.76 -9.91
C PHE A 252 20.34 -7.01 -10.56
N LEU A 253 19.17 -7.43 -10.09
CA LEU A 253 18.37 -8.47 -10.69
C LEU A 253 17.30 -7.81 -11.55
N THR A 254 17.29 -8.07 -12.86
CA THR A 254 16.37 -7.46 -13.81
C THR A 254 15.67 -8.50 -14.66
N TYR A 255 14.38 -8.28 -14.93
CA TYR A 255 13.61 -9.06 -15.89
C TYR A 255 12.48 -8.22 -16.48
N ASP A 256 12.11 -8.53 -17.71
CA ASP A 256 11.05 -7.86 -18.46
C ASP A 256 9.72 -8.60 -18.31
N PHE A 257 8.63 -7.86 -18.48
CA PHE A 257 7.28 -8.40 -18.46
C PHE A 257 6.36 -7.70 -19.47
N GLU A 258 5.32 -8.40 -19.89
CA GLU A 258 4.18 -7.85 -20.63
C GLU A 258 2.94 -7.73 -19.73
N GLN A 259 2.14 -6.70 -20.01
CA GLN A 259 0.84 -6.46 -19.40
C GLN A 259 -0.26 -7.11 -20.25
N ALA A 260 -1.08 -7.97 -19.64
CA ALA A 260 -2.23 -8.54 -20.31
C ALA A 260 -3.43 -7.58 -20.28
N ILE A 261 -4.23 -7.60 -21.35
CA ILE A 261 -5.46 -6.81 -21.41
C ILE A 261 -6.53 -7.44 -20.51
N LEU A 262 -7.06 -6.62 -19.61
CA LEU A 262 -8.14 -6.99 -18.72
C LEU A 262 -9.51 -6.68 -19.32
N ARG A 263 -10.53 -7.41 -18.88
CA ARG A 263 -11.93 -7.12 -19.15
C ARG A 263 -12.38 -5.96 -18.26
N TYR A 264 -13.39 -5.20 -18.70
CA TYR A 264 -13.93 -4.09 -17.90
C TYR A 264 -14.39 -4.52 -16.50
N THR A 265 -14.89 -5.76 -16.35
CA THR A 265 -15.32 -6.34 -15.06
C THR A 265 -14.17 -6.74 -14.14
N GLU A 266 -12.93 -6.76 -14.65
CA GLU A 266 -11.73 -7.17 -13.90
C GLU A 266 -11.01 -5.96 -13.26
N TYR A 267 -11.41 -4.73 -13.62
CA TYR A 267 -10.88 -3.53 -12.99
C TYR A 267 -11.50 -3.29 -11.61
N PRO A 268 -10.71 -2.78 -10.65
CA PRO A 268 -11.28 -2.26 -9.41
C PRO A 268 -12.20 -1.06 -9.70
N PRO A 269 -13.07 -0.66 -8.75
CA PRO A 269 -13.97 0.48 -8.91
C PRO A 269 -13.28 1.77 -9.35
N ASP A 270 -12.02 1.98 -8.94
CA ASP A 270 -11.15 3.04 -9.45
C ASP A 270 -10.04 2.44 -10.32
N ALA A 271 -10.30 2.39 -11.62
CA ALA A 271 -9.36 1.85 -12.60
C ALA A 271 -8.09 2.72 -12.76
N ASN A 272 -8.14 4.01 -12.40
CA ASN A 272 -7.01 4.93 -12.59
C ASN A 272 -5.95 4.79 -11.50
N ARG A 273 -6.27 4.15 -10.36
CA ARG A 273 -5.31 3.86 -9.29
C ARG A 273 -4.22 2.87 -9.72
N GLY A 274 -4.55 1.90 -10.57
CA GLY A 274 -3.69 0.76 -10.87
C GLY A 274 -3.89 -0.44 -9.93
N PHE A 275 -3.06 -1.45 -10.10
CA PHE A 275 -3.13 -2.75 -9.43
C PHE A 275 -1.93 -2.95 -8.51
N ASP A 276 -2.18 -3.37 -7.27
CA ASP A 276 -1.10 -3.70 -6.35
C ASP A 276 -0.46 -5.05 -6.74
N VAL A 277 0.85 -5.04 -6.90
CA VAL A 277 1.68 -6.22 -7.08
C VAL A 277 2.33 -6.53 -5.74
N ALA A 278 2.24 -7.80 -5.33
CA ALA A 278 2.77 -8.25 -4.05
C ALA A 278 4.27 -7.93 -3.92
N ALA A 279 4.70 -7.68 -2.68
CA ALA A 279 6.09 -7.58 -2.33
C ALA A 279 6.84 -8.88 -2.67
N ALA A 280 8.08 -8.76 -3.15
CA ALA A 280 8.98 -9.91 -3.19
C ALA A 280 9.41 -10.27 -1.76
N VAL A 281 9.44 -11.56 -1.48
CA VAL A 281 9.86 -12.14 -0.19
C VAL A 281 11.29 -12.62 -0.33
N VAL A 282 12.14 -12.23 0.59
CA VAL A 282 13.55 -12.63 0.63
C VAL A 282 13.82 -13.36 1.92
N ARG A 283 14.16 -14.64 1.84
CA ARG A 283 14.53 -15.45 3.00
C ARG A 283 16.01 -15.74 2.96
N THR A 284 16.79 -15.19 3.87
CA THR A 284 18.20 -15.54 4.02
C THR A 284 18.33 -16.94 4.63
N LEU A 285 19.32 -17.69 4.16
CA LEU A 285 19.66 -19.03 4.62
C LEU A 285 20.96 -18.98 5.43
N GLU A 286 22.01 -18.39 4.85
CA GLU A 286 23.32 -18.20 5.48
C GLU A 286 23.72 -16.71 5.42
N PRO A 287 24.39 -16.16 6.45
CA PRO A 287 24.87 -16.82 7.68
C PRO A 287 23.80 -17.00 8.77
N LYS A 288 22.64 -16.36 8.64
CA LYS A 288 21.54 -16.42 9.60
C LYS A 288 20.21 -16.35 8.85
N GLU A 289 19.23 -17.13 9.33
CA GLU A 289 17.87 -17.10 8.79
C GLU A 289 17.15 -15.81 9.20
N MET A 290 16.66 -15.08 8.20
CA MET A 290 15.88 -13.85 8.35
C MET A 290 14.91 -13.72 7.18
N ASN A 291 13.71 -13.21 7.46
CA ASN A 291 12.71 -12.91 6.45
C ASN A 291 12.66 -11.40 6.22
N LEU A 292 12.91 -10.99 4.98
CA LEU A 292 12.83 -9.62 4.51
C LEU A 292 11.76 -9.54 3.43
N ARG A 293 11.15 -8.36 3.29
CA ARG A 293 10.16 -8.09 2.25
C ARG A 293 10.47 -6.77 1.59
N THR A 294 10.34 -6.75 0.28
CA THR A 294 10.41 -5.49 -0.49
C THR A 294 9.10 -4.73 -0.37
N THR A 295 9.05 -3.51 -0.90
CA THR A 295 7.81 -2.78 -1.03
C THR A 295 6.90 -3.40 -2.09
N SER A 296 5.59 -3.29 -1.91
CA SER A 296 4.62 -3.60 -2.96
C SER A 296 4.77 -2.61 -4.12
N LEU A 297 4.59 -3.08 -5.34
CA LEU A 297 4.62 -2.21 -6.52
C LEU A 297 3.19 -1.88 -6.98
N LEU A 298 3.02 -0.75 -7.65
CA LEU A 298 1.74 -0.33 -8.22
C LEU A 298 1.81 -0.37 -9.74
N LEU A 299 1.14 -1.35 -10.34
CA LEU A 299 1.12 -1.59 -11.78
C LEU A 299 -0.03 -0.81 -12.42
N TYR A 300 0.31 0.10 -13.34
CA TYR A 300 -0.67 0.79 -14.17
C TYR A 300 -0.94 -0.01 -15.44
N LEU A 301 -2.21 -0.39 -15.64
CA LEU A 301 -2.71 -1.04 -16.84
C LEU A 301 -3.48 -0.02 -17.70
N PRO A 302 -3.54 -0.20 -19.03
CA PRO A 302 -4.34 0.66 -19.90
C PRO A 302 -5.81 0.62 -19.44
N THR A 303 -6.38 1.74 -19.04
CA THR A 303 -7.78 1.80 -18.60
C THR A 303 -8.71 1.76 -19.82
N PRO A 304 -9.70 0.85 -19.87
CA PRO A 304 -10.64 0.80 -20.98
C PRO A 304 -11.59 1.99 -20.93
N ASP A 305 -12.18 2.33 -22.08
CA ASP A 305 -13.23 3.35 -22.13
C ASP A 305 -14.53 2.84 -21.46
N PHE A 306 -14.72 3.23 -20.19
CA PHE A 306 -15.93 2.89 -19.44
C PHE A 306 -17.19 3.61 -19.95
N SER A 307 -17.06 4.63 -20.81
CA SER A 307 -18.20 5.35 -21.37
C SER A 307 -18.86 4.61 -22.53
N MET A 308 -18.13 3.76 -23.26
CA MET A 308 -18.70 3.01 -24.39
C MET A 308 -19.87 2.11 -23.98
N PRO A 309 -19.76 1.25 -22.95
CA PRO A 309 -20.89 0.47 -22.47
C PRO A 309 -22.08 1.34 -22.04
N TYR A 310 -21.82 2.47 -21.39
CA TYR A 310 -22.86 3.40 -20.95
C TYR A 310 -23.62 4.01 -22.14
N ASN A 311 -22.90 4.44 -23.16
CA ASN A 311 -23.49 5.00 -24.38
C ASN A 311 -24.37 3.95 -25.10
N VAL A 312 -23.92 2.69 -25.16
CA VAL A 312 -24.71 1.60 -25.76
C VAL A 312 -25.96 1.31 -24.92
N ILE A 313 -25.86 1.27 -23.59
CA ILE A 313 -27.00 1.05 -22.70
C ILE A 313 -28.03 2.16 -22.84
N ILE A 314 -27.62 3.43 -22.87
CA ILE A 314 -28.54 4.56 -23.09
C ILE A 314 -29.22 4.44 -24.44
N PHE A 315 -28.45 4.20 -25.50
CA PHE A 315 -28.99 4.12 -26.85
C PHE A 315 -30.01 2.99 -26.99
N THR A 316 -29.66 1.79 -26.54
CA THR A 316 -30.53 0.60 -26.63
C THR A 316 -31.77 0.73 -25.74
N SER A 317 -31.63 1.22 -24.50
CA SER A 317 -32.78 1.44 -23.60
C SER A 317 -33.73 2.51 -24.16
N THR A 318 -33.20 3.59 -24.75
CA THR A 318 -34.01 4.62 -25.41
C THR A 318 -34.75 4.05 -26.62
N ALA A 319 -34.06 3.28 -27.46
CA ALA A 319 -34.68 2.63 -28.63
C ALA A 319 -35.81 1.68 -28.22
N ILE A 320 -35.58 0.84 -27.20
CA ILE A 320 -36.59 -0.08 -26.65
C ILE A 320 -37.76 0.70 -26.05
N ALA A 321 -37.50 1.76 -25.29
CA ALA A 321 -38.54 2.58 -24.68
C ALA A 321 -39.42 3.27 -25.73
N LEU A 322 -38.82 3.80 -26.81
CA LEU A 322 -39.56 4.41 -27.91
C LEU A 322 -40.36 3.39 -28.71
N ALA A 323 -39.79 2.21 -28.99
CA ALA A 323 -40.48 1.15 -29.73
C ALA A 323 -41.67 0.60 -28.92
N PHE A 324 -41.43 0.24 -27.65
CA PHE A 324 -42.48 -0.27 -26.76
C PHE A 324 -43.53 0.80 -26.46
N GLY A 325 -43.11 2.03 -26.14
CA GLY A 325 -44.02 3.15 -25.91
C GLY A 325 -44.86 3.49 -27.13
N GLY A 326 -44.28 3.42 -28.33
CA GLY A 326 -45.00 3.57 -29.59
C GLY A 326 -46.04 2.47 -29.81
N LEU A 327 -45.64 1.21 -29.65
CA LEU A 327 -46.53 0.05 -29.80
C LEU A 327 -47.66 0.07 -28.77
N TYR A 328 -47.34 0.32 -27.50
CA TYR A 328 -48.31 0.41 -26.42
C TYR A 328 -49.31 1.54 -26.67
N ASN A 329 -48.84 2.72 -27.12
CA ASN A 329 -49.72 3.81 -27.51
C ASN A 329 -50.64 3.43 -28.66
N MET A 330 -50.15 2.70 -29.68
CA MET A 330 -51.02 2.22 -30.77
C MET A 330 -52.05 1.20 -30.28
N LEU A 331 -51.68 0.30 -29.37
CA LEU A 331 -52.60 -0.74 -28.88
C LEU A 331 -53.66 -0.17 -27.92
N VAL A 332 -53.31 0.82 -27.10
CA VAL A 332 -54.17 1.33 -26.02
C VAL A 332 -54.92 2.60 -26.40
N ARG A 333 -54.36 3.47 -27.27
CA ARG A 333 -55.09 4.68 -27.69
C ARG A 333 -56.24 4.31 -28.62
N ARG A 334 -57.43 4.81 -28.28
CA ARG A 334 -58.60 4.76 -29.14
C ARG A 334 -58.39 5.74 -30.30
N PHE A 335 -58.10 5.21 -31.49
CA PHE A 335 -58.05 6.01 -32.71
C PHE A 335 -59.46 6.43 -33.10
N VAL A 336 -59.77 7.73 -32.98
CA VAL A 336 -61.02 8.30 -33.47
C VAL A 336 -60.82 8.66 -34.94
N GLY A 337 -61.66 8.12 -35.82
CA GLY A 337 -61.59 8.42 -37.25
C GLY A 337 -61.83 9.92 -37.51
N ALA A 338 -61.26 10.47 -38.59
CA ALA A 338 -61.42 11.88 -38.95
C ALA A 338 -62.90 12.32 -39.11
N ASN A 339 -63.81 11.36 -39.28
CA ASN A 339 -65.26 11.56 -39.40
C ASN A 339 -66.00 11.56 -38.04
N GLU A 340 -65.36 11.09 -36.97
CA GLU A 340 -65.91 11.01 -35.60
C GLU A 340 -65.25 12.00 -34.63
N GLY A 341 -64.11 12.60 -35.01
CA GLY A 341 -63.47 13.66 -34.25
C GLY A 341 -64.27 14.96 -34.36
N SER A 342 -64.62 15.58 -33.23
CA SER A 342 -65.24 16.91 -33.24
C SER A 342 -64.42 17.83 -34.14
N ALA A 343 -65.05 18.43 -35.16
CA ALA A 343 -64.40 19.32 -36.10
C ALA A 343 -63.46 20.26 -35.35
N SER A 344 -62.16 20.14 -35.62
CA SER A 344 -61.05 20.92 -35.07
C SER A 344 -61.52 22.25 -34.49
N GLY A 345 -61.18 22.52 -33.22
CA GLY A 345 -61.68 23.65 -32.43
C GLY A 345 -61.53 25.04 -33.06
N LEU A 346 -60.81 25.19 -34.17
CA LEU A 346 -60.80 26.40 -35.00
C LEU A 346 -61.98 26.48 -35.98
N LYS A 347 -62.31 25.39 -36.70
CA LYS A 347 -63.43 25.34 -37.64
C LYS A 347 -64.78 25.42 -36.93
N GLY A 348 -64.93 24.78 -35.77
CA GLY A 348 -66.12 24.89 -34.93
C GLY A 348 -66.34 26.31 -34.38
N LYS A 349 -65.26 27.00 -33.97
CA LYS A 349 -65.33 28.39 -33.50
C LYS A 349 -65.64 29.37 -34.63
N ILE A 350 -65.07 29.18 -35.82
CA ILE A 350 -65.36 30.01 -37.00
C ILE A 350 -66.81 29.85 -37.45
N ALA A 351 -67.34 28.62 -37.47
CA ALA A 351 -68.75 28.36 -37.78
C ALA A 351 -69.70 29.04 -36.77
N ALA A 352 -69.37 29.01 -35.47
CA ALA A 352 -70.14 29.69 -34.43
C ALA A 352 -70.09 31.23 -34.56
N LEU A 353 -68.97 31.80 -35.01
CA LEU A 353 -68.78 33.23 -35.21
C LEU A 353 -69.54 33.74 -36.45
N ILE A 354 -69.54 32.95 -37.53
CA ILE A 354 -70.33 33.23 -38.74
C ILE A 354 -71.83 33.10 -38.44
N GLY A 355 -72.24 32.13 -37.62
CA GLY A 355 -73.62 32.01 -37.14
C GLY A 355 -74.08 33.24 -36.33
N LYS A 356 -73.22 33.75 -35.44
CA LYS A 356 -73.50 34.99 -34.67
C LYS A 356 -73.57 36.25 -35.55
N LEU A 357 -72.82 36.31 -36.65
CA LEU A 357 -72.88 37.43 -37.60
C LEU A 357 -74.11 37.37 -38.51
N LYS A 358 -74.57 36.17 -38.90
CA LYS A 358 -75.83 35.99 -39.64
C LYS A 358 -77.07 36.23 -38.77
N GLY A 359 -77.04 35.87 -37.49
CA GLY A 359 -78.14 36.13 -36.55
C GLY A 359 -78.31 37.61 -36.15
N LYS A 360 -77.43 38.51 -36.60
CA LYS A 360 -77.50 39.96 -36.34
C LYS A 360 -78.00 40.77 -37.55
N LYS A 361 -78.38 40.11 -38.64
CA LYS A 361 -79.11 40.67 -39.79
C LYS A 361 -80.42 39.89 -39.97
N ALA A 362 -81.32 40.02 -39.01
CA ALA A 362 -82.75 39.72 -39.13
C ALA A 362 -83.49 40.63 -38.14
#